data_AF-A0A7W1QYV9-F1
#
_entry.id   AF-A0A7W1QYV9-F1
#
_cell.length_a   1.000
_cell.length_b   1.000
_cell.length_c   1.000
_cell.angle_alpha   90.00
_cell.angle_beta   90.00
_cell.angle_gamma   90.00
#
_symmetry.space_group_name_H-M   'P 1'
#
loop_
_entity.id
_entity.type
_entity.pdbx_description
1 polymer ?
#
loop_
_entity_poly.entity_id
_entity_poly.type
_entity_poly.pdbx_seq_one_letter_code
_entity_poly.pdbx_strand_id
1 'polypeptide(L)' 'MQAYSLDLRQRVVSAYENGVETILEVAERFEVSDSFIKKLLRRKRTTGEIAPVGHR' A
#
# COMPACT_ATOMS: atom_id res chain seq x y z
N MET A 1 3.20 -13.47 -12.70
CA MET A 1 2.90 -12.77 -11.43
C MET A 1 2.13 -11.51 -11.78
N GLN A 2 0.83 -11.46 -11.54
CA GLN A 2 0.01 -10.28 -11.84
C GLN A 2 0.39 -9.20 -10.83
N ALA A 3 0.80 -8.03 -11.30
CA ALA A 3 1.15 -6.93 -10.40
C ALA A 3 -0.08 -6.63 -9.53
N TYR A 4 0.09 -6.60 -8.20
CA TYR A 4 -0.97 -6.13 -7.30
C TYR A 4 -1.53 -4.82 -7.86
N SER A 5 -2.83 -4.85 -8.17
CA SER A 5 -3.54 -3.75 -8.82
C SER A 5 -3.26 -2.44 -8.10
N LEU A 6 -3.16 -1.36 -8.87
CA LEU A 6 -2.99 0.00 -8.38
C LEU A 6 -4.00 0.32 -7.27
N ASP A 7 -5.22 -0.16 -7.47
CA ASP A 7 -6.34 -0.09 -6.54
C ASP A 7 -6.00 -0.66 -5.16
N LEU A 8 -5.40 -1.85 -5.08
CA LEU A 8 -5.05 -2.48 -3.80
C LEU A 8 -4.05 -1.61 -3.02
N ARG A 9 -3.03 -1.08 -3.71
CA ARG A 9 -2.02 -0.20 -3.09
C ARG A 9 -2.64 1.09 -2.59
N GLN A 10 -3.54 1.69 -3.37
CA GLN A 10 -4.24 2.90 -2.98
C GLN A 10 -5.13 2.64 -1.76
N ARG A 11 -5.90 1.55 -1.75
CA ARG A 11 -6.79 1.21 -0.62
C ARG A 11 -6.01 0.92 0.66
N VAL A 12 -4.90 0.20 0.58
CA VAL A 12 -3.99 -0.06 1.71
C VAL A 12 -3.44 1.24 2.29
N VAL A 13 -2.95 2.16 1.44
CA VAL A 13 -2.40 3.43 1.92
C VAL A 13 -3.47 4.33 2.49
N SER A 14 -4.63 4.46 1.84
CA SER A 14 -5.73 5.25 2.37
C SER A 14 -6.22 4.72 3.72
N ALA A 15 -6.30 3.38 3.88
CA ALA A 15 -6.66 2.76 5.15
C ALA A 15 -5.67 3.11 6.27
N TYR A 16 -4.37 3.03 5.98
CA TYR A 16 -3.32 3.41 6.92
C TYR A 16 -3.31 4.92 7.23
N GLU A 17 -3.51 5.77 6.23
CA GLU A 17 -3.50 7.24 6.40
C GLU A 17 -4.74 7.79 7.11
N ASN A 18 -5.86 7.09 7.06
CA ASN A 18 -7.03 7.42 7.86
C ASN A 18 -6.74 7.31 9.37
N GLY A 19 -5.61 6.69 9.77
CA GLY A 19 -5.15 6.65 11.16
C GLY A 19 -5.99 5.75 12.08
N VAL A 20 -6.93 4.99 11.50
CA VAL A 20 -7.83 4.10 12.23
C VAL A 20 -7.20 2.72 12.45
N GLU A 21 -6.32 2.28 11.54
CA GLU A 21 -5.79 0.92 11.50
C GLU A 21 -4.25 0.92 11.51
N THR A 22 -3.66 0.00 12.27
CA THR A 22 -2.22 -0.25 12.29
C THR A 22 -1.77 -1.03 11.05
N ILE A 23 -0.45 -1.10 10.82
CA ILE A 23 0.12 -1.87 9.69
C ILE A 23 -0.35 -3.34 9.70
N LEU A 24 -0.50 -3.92 10.89
CA LEU A 24 -0.95 -5.31 11.03
C LEU A 24 -2.43 -5.45 10.68
N GLU A 25 -3.29 -4.57 11.18
CA GLU A 25 -4.73 -4.60 10.88
C GLU A 25 -4.99 -4.36 9.39
N VAL A 26 -4.25 -3.43 8.77
CA VAL A 26 -4.31 -3.22 7.31
C VAL A 26 -3.78 -4.46 6.56
N ALA A 27 -2.73 -5.12 7.06
CA ALA A 27 -2.22 -6.34 6.45
C ALA A 27 -3.25 -7.47 6.45
N GLU A 28 -3.91 -7.71 7.58
CA GLU A 28 -4.96 -8.72 7.72
C GLU A 28 -6.18 -8.37 6.87
N ARG A 29 -6.64 -7.11 6.92
CA ARG A 29 -7.82 -6.63 6.17
C ARG A 29 -7.69 -6.80 4.66
N PHE A 30 -6.49 -6.59 4.13
CA PHE A 30 -6.21 -6.68 2.69
C PHE A 30 -5.52 -7.99 2.29
N GLU A 31 -5.35 -8.93 3.22
CA GLU A 31 -4.65 -10.20 3.01
C GLU A 31 -3.25 -10.02 2.37
N VAL A 32 -2.53 -8.97 2.80
CA VAL A 32 -1.18 -8.65 2.35
C VAL A 32 -0.16 -8.82 3.46
N SER A 33 1.12 -8.97 3.10
CA SER A 33 2.19 -9.03 4.09
C SER A 33 2.50 -7.64 4.68
N ASP A 34 2.87 -7.61 5.97
CA ASP A 34 3.38 -6.40 6.64
C ASP A 34 4.56 -5.79 5.88
N SER A 35 5.42 -6.65 5.33
CA SER A 35 6.59 -6.29 4.54
C SER A 35 6.21 -5.57 3.24
N PHE A 36 5.08 -5.93 2.62
CA PHE A 36 4.54 -5.22 1.46
C PHE A 36 4.11 -3.80 1.83
N ILE A 37 3.37 -3.65 2.93
CA ILE A 37 2.92 -2.34 3.43
C ILE A 37 4.12 -1.46 3.79
N LYS A 38 5.09 -1.97 4.54
CA LYS A 38 6.33 -1.24 4.88
C LYS A 38 7.08 -0.76 3.64
N LYS A 39 7.21 -1.61 2.62
CA LYS A 39 7.82 -1.23 1.33
C LYS A 39 7.01 -0.14 0.63
N LEU A 40 5.68 -0.24 0.65
CA LEU A 40 4.78 0.72 0.02
C LEU A 40 4.85 2.10 0.68
N LEU A 41 4.81 2.15 2.02
CA LEU A 41 4.96 3.37 2.81
C LEU A 41 6.35 4.01 2.63
N ARG A 42 7.41 3.19 2.64
CA ARG A 42 8.77 3.67 2.35
C ARG A 42 8.87 4.28 0.95
N ARG A 43 8.27 3.63 -0.06
CA ARG A 43 8.23 4.18 -1.41
C ARG A 43 7.49 5.51 -1.43
N LYS A 44 6.28 5.58 -0.86
CA LYS A 44 5.51 6.82 -0.74
C LYS A 44 6.29 7.96 -0.08
N ARG A 45 7.00 7.69 1.03
CA ARG A 45 7.82 8.70 1.70
C ARG A 45 8.98 9.20 0.83
N THR A 46 9.53 8.34 -0.01
CA THR A 46 10.70 8.65 -0.85
C THR A 46 10.31 9.34 -2.14
N THR A 47 9.21 8.91 -2.78
CA THR A 47 8.81 9.37 -4.13
C THR A 47 7.55 10.22 -4.13
N GLY A 48 6.83 10.33 -3.02
CA GLY A 48 5.48 10.94 -2.96
C GLY A 48 4.39 10.11 -3.64
N GLU A 49 4.78 9.22 -4.55
CA GLU A 49 3.87 8.42 -5.37
C GLU A 49 3.57 7.05 -4.79
N ILE A 50 2.27 6.71 -4.79
CA ILE A 50 1.72 5.40 -4.44
C ILE A 50 1.45 4.56 -5.70
N ALA A 51 1.28 5.25 -6.84
CA ALA A 51 1.06 4.61 -8.12
C ALA A 51 2.37 3.96 -8.62
N PRO A 52 2.33 2.78 -9.26
CA PRO A 52 3.34 2.43 -10.23
C PRO A 52 3.37 3.54 -11.29
N VAL A 53 4.59 3.96 -11.66
CA VAL A 53 4.84 4.79 -12.84
C VAL A 53 4.03 4.17 -13.97
N GLY A 54 3.02 4.91 -14.45
CA GLY A 54 1.96 4.36 -15.28
C GLY A 54 2.51 3.51 -16.42
N HIS A 55 2.07 2.26 -16.51
CA HIS A 55 2.09 1.59 -17.80
C HIS A 55 1.03 2.28 -18.64
N ARG A 56 1.48 3.14 -19.56
CA ARG A 56 0.69 3.60 -20.70
C ARG A 56 0.67 2.49 -21.75
#